data_AF-A7RG28-F1
#
_entry.id   AF-A7RG28-F1
#
_cell.length_a   1.000
_cell.length_b   1.000
_cell.length_c   1.000
_cell.angle_alpha   90.00
_cell.angle_beta   90.00
_cell.angle_gamma   90.00
#
_symmetry.space_group_name_H-M   'P 1'
#
loop_
_entity.id
_entity.type
_entity.pdbx_description
1 polymer ?
#
loop_
_entity_poly.entity_id
_entity_poly.type
_entity_poly.pdbx_seq_one_letter_code
_entity_poly.pdbx_strand_id
1 'polypeptide(L)'
;MIILYSRCDSEIRDHARHHVTISGGTTTAQGFVPRLQSELKQIEPKIKKLRAPEHRKYSAWIGGSILGSLPTMDSQYVTVDEYADSGPRIVHRKCF
;
A
#
# COMPACT_ATOMS: atom_id res chain seq x y z
N MET A 1 -5.50 4.15 -8.80
CA MET A 1 -6.23 3.70 -7.59
C MET A 1 -7.66 3.24 -7.89
N ILE A 2 -8.47 3.99 -8.66
CA ILE A 2 -9.88 3.62 -8.95
C ILE A 2 -10.00 2.46 -9.95
N ILE A 3 -9.07 2.32 -10.89
CA ILE A 3 -9.12 1.28 -11.94
C ILE A 3 -8.93 -0.14 -11.36
N LEU A 4 -8.27 -0.26 -10.21
CA LEU A 4 -8.11 -1.54 -9.52
C LEU A 4 -9.33 -1.91 -8.68
N TYR A 5 -10.06 -0.90 -8.18
CA TYR A 5 -11.23 -1.08 -7.32
C TYR A 5 -12.35 -1.87 -8.01
N SER A 6 -12.63 -1.60 -9.29
CA SER A 6 -13.68 -2.28 -10.05
C SER A 6 -13.33 -3.72 -10.41
N ARG A 7 -12.07 -4.13 -10.26
CA ARG A 7 -11.59 -5.50 -10.53
C ARG A 7 -11.63 -6.39 -9.29
N CYS A 8 -11.92 -5.84 -8.12
CA CYS A 8 -12.04 -6.59 -6.88
C CYS A 8 -13.46 -7.13 -6.69
N ASP A 9 -13.57 -8.27 -6.01
CA ASP A 9 -14.85 -8.84 -5.59
C ASP A 9 -15.66 -7.88 -4.71
N SER A 10 -16.98 -8.06 -4.67
CA SER A 10 -17.90 -7.20 -3.90
C SER A 10 -17.51 -7.04 -2.44
N GLU A 11 -17.05 -8.11 -1.79
CA GLU A 11 -16.66 -8.09 -0.38
C GLU A 11 -15.40 -7.22 -0.15
N ILE A 12 -14.37 -7.42 -0.98
CA ILE A 12 -13.13 -6.61 -0.93
C ILE A 12 -13.45 -5.13 -1.21
N ARG A 13 -14.35 -4.87 -2.16
CA ARG A 13 -14.80 -3.51 -2.49
C ARG A 13 -15.49 -2.82 -1.33
N ASP A 14 -16.28 -3.54 -0.54
CA ASP A 14 -16.93 -2.98 0.65
C ASP A 14 -15.90 -2.66 1.74
N HIS A 15 -14.95 -3.56 1.99
CA HIS A 15 -13.86 -3.29 2.93
C HIS A 15 -12.98 -2.10 2.47
N ALA A 16 -12.62 -2.05 1.19
CA ALA A 16 -11.76 -1.00 0.64
C ALA A 16 -12.38 0.41 0.75
N ARG A 17 -13.71 0.57 0.60
CA ARG A 17 -14.43 1.85 0.81
C ARG A 17 -14.22 2.42 2.21
N HIS A 18 -14.00 1.55 3.20
CA HIS A 18 -13.84 1.90 4.60
C HIS A 18 -12.39 2.23 4.99
N HIS A 19 -11.42 1.69 4.25
CA HIS A 19 -10.01 1.65 4.63
C HIS A 19 -9.10 2.35 3.61
N VAL A 20 -9.50 3.52 3.13
CA VAL A 20 -8.69 4.31 2.19
C VAL A 20 -7.63 5.12 2.96
N THR A 21 -6.36 4.76 2.77
CA THR A 21 -5.20 5.46 3.35
C THR A 21 -4.36 6.07 2.24
N ILE A 22 -3.83 7.29 2.47
CA ILE A 22 -2.94 7.97 1.53
C ILE A 22 -1.51 8.03 2.07
N SER A 23 -0.53 7.93 1.18
CA SER A 23 0.90 7.97 1.48
C SER A 23 1.67 8.66 0.35
N GLY A 24 2.91 9.08 0.63
CA GLY A 24 3.81 9.72 -0.32
C GLY A 24 3.86 11.25 -0.21
N GLY A 25 4.98 11.82 -0.65
CA GLY A 25 5.29 13.25 -0.50
C GLY A 25 4.28 14.19 -1.17
N THR A 26 3.84 13.89 -2.39
CA THR A 26 2.88 14.74 -3.13
C THR A 26 1.55 14.91 -2.38
N THR A 27 1.17 13.94 -1.53
CA THR A 27 -0.06 14.01 -0.72
C THR A 27 0.02 15.00 0.44
N THR A 28 1.18 15.64 0.66
CA THR A 28 1.37 16.70 1.66
C THR A 28 1.08 18.09 1.12
N ALA A 29 0.79 18.24 -0.18
CA ALA A 29 0.37 19.51 -0.74
C ALA A 29 -0.90 20.05 -0.04
N GLN A 30 -0.95 21.36 0.19
CA GLN A 30 -2.08 22.02 0.83
C GLN A 30 -3.37 21.74 0.02
N GLY A 31 -4.44 21.37 0.73
CA GLY A 31 -5.73 21.08 0.09
C GLY A 31 -5.83 19.73 -0.63
N PHE A 32 -4.77 18.94 -0.72
CA PHE A 32 -4.79 17.65 -1.44
C PHE A 32 -5.85 16.68 -0.86
N VAL A 33 -5.84 16.48 0.45
CA VAL A 33 -6.76 15.55 1.14
C VAL A 33 -8.24 15.92 0.95
N PRO A 34 -8.69 17.16 1.23
CA PRO A 34 -10.09 17.51 1.03
C PRO A 34 -10.50 17.46 -0.45
N ARG A 35 -9.61 17.84 -1.38
CA ARG A 35 -9.89 17.73 -2.82
C ARG A 35 -10.10 16.28 -3.25
N LEU A 36 -9.17 15.39 -2.91
CA LEU A 36 -9.25 13.98 -3.25
C LEU A 36 -10.48 13.31 -2.60
N GLN A 37 -10.80 13.67 -1.36
CA GLN A 37 -12.00 13.17 -0.68
C GLN A 37 -13.28 13.55 -1.43
N SER A 38 -13.36 14.78 -1.96
CA SER A 38 -14.51 15.26 -2.70
C SER A 38 -14.66 14.52 -4.03
N GLU A 39 -13.58 14.37 -4.80
CA GLU A 39 -13.58 13.64 -6.07
C GLU A 39 -13.93 12.16 -5.88
N LEU A 40 -13.37 11.50 -4.86
CA LEU A 40 -13.66 10.09 -4.58
C LEU A 40 -15.12 9.88 -4.19
N LYS A 41 -15.73 10.79 -3.42
CA LYS A 41 -17.15 10.70 -3.06
C LYS A 41 -18.09 10.89 -4.25
N GLN A 42 -17.69 11.62 -5.28
CA GLN A 42 -18.46 11.74 -6.52
C GLN A 42 -18.49 10.42 -7.31
N ILE A 43 -17.41 9.65 -7.22
CA ILE A 43 -17.26 8.38 -7.94
C ILE A 43 -17.88 7.22 -7.15
N GLU A 44 -17.65 7.19 -5.84
CA GLU A 44 -18.20 6.19 -4.93
C GLU A 44 -18.68 6.87 -3.63
N PRO A 45 -19.98 7.15 -3.50
CA PRO A 45 -20.55 7.86 -2.36
C PRO A 45 -20.31 7.16 -1.01
N LYS A 46 -20.11 5.84 -1.02
CA LYS A 46 -19.86 5.04 0.20
C LYS A 46 -18.42 5.16 0.72
N ILE A 47 -17.51 5.84 0.02
CA ILE A 47 -16.14 6.05 0.51
C ILE A 47 -16.18 6.88 1.81
N LYS A 48 -15.59 6.30 2.86
CA LYS A 48 -15.43 6.97 4.16
C LYS A 48 -14.31 8.01 4.12
N LYS A 49 -14.07 8.66 5.26
CA LYS A 49 -13.01 9.68 5.41
C LYS A 49 -11.64 9.06 5.09
N LEU A 50 -10.87 9.73 4.23
CA LEU A 50 -9.50 9.35 3.92
C LEU A 50 -8.61 9.42 5.18
N ARG A 51 -7.84 8.36 5.41
CA ARG A 51 -6.80 8.34 6.44
C ARG A 51 -5.53 8.96 5.88
N ALA A 52 -5.10 10.08 6.47
CA ALA A 52 -3.91 10.81 6.09
C ALA A 52 -2.97 10.95 7.29
N PRO A 53 -2.08 9.97 7.55
CA PRO A 53 -1.12 10.05 8.64
C PRO A 53 -0.27 11.33 8.57
N GLU A 54 0.20 11.80 9.72
CA GLU A 54 1.04 13.02 9.80
C GLU A 54 2.35 12.84 9.03
N HIS A 55 3.05 11.72 9.28
CA HIS A 55 4.31 11.38 8.61
C HIS A 55 4.11 10.58 7.31
N ARG A 56 2.99 10.79 6.61
CA ARG A 56 2.62 10.00 5.41
C ARG A 56 3.62 10.04 4.25
N LYS A 57 4.51 11.05 4.22
CA LYS A 57 5.65 11.10 3.28
C LYS A 57 6.66 9.96 3.49
N TYR A 58 6.74 9.43 4.71
CA TYR A 58 7.67 8.37 5.11
C TYR A 58 6.97 7.03 5.36
N SER A 59 5.66 6.91 5.11
CA SER A 59 4.90 5.69 5.43
C SER A 59 5.50 4.42 4.83
N ALA A 60 6.00 4.46 3.60
CA ALA A 60 6.63 3.30 2.97
C ALA A 60 7.92 2.89 3.70
N TRP A 61 8.75 3.87 4.08
CA TRP A 61 9.99 3.63 4.82
C TRP A 61 9.72 3.11 6.24
N ILE A 62 8.77 3.72 6.95
CA ILE A 62 8.34 3.27 8.29
C ILE A 62 7.77 1.84 8.21
N GLY A 63 6.94 1.55 7.20
CA GLY A 63 6.43 0.20 6.98
C GLY A 63 7.56 -0.80 6.73
N GLY A 64 8.54 -0.43 5.91
CA GLY A 64 9.73 -1.24 5.64
C GLY A 64 10.59 -1.50 6.89
N SER A 65 10.80 -0.48 7.74
CA SER A 65 11.58 -0.65 8.98
C SER A 65 10.86 -1.54 10.00
N ILE A 66 9.52 -1.46 10.08
CA ILE A 66 8.71 -2.36 10.90
C ILE A 66 8.81 -3.77 10.36
N LEU A 67 8.52 -3.98 9.07
CA LEU A 67 8.58 -5.30 8.43
C LEU A 67 9.95 -5.95 8.61
N GLY A 68 11.04 -5.23 8.32
CA GLY A 68 12.40 -5.76 8.47
C GLY A 68 12.80 -6.12 9.91
N SER A 69 12.07 -5.61 10.90
CA SER A 69 12.28 -5.93 12.32
C SER A 69 11.42 -7.11 12.80
N LEU A 70 10.52 -7.64 11.97
CA LEU A 70 9.69 -8.79 12.33
C LEU A 70 10.46 -10.10 12.14
N PRO A 71 10.51 -11.02 13.13
CA PRO A 71 11.13 -12.33 12.97
C PRO A 71 10.55 -13.16 11.82
N THR A 72 9.29 -12.92 11.47
CA THR A 72 8.64 -13.61 10.34
C THR A 72 9.27 -13.29 9.00
N MET A 73 9.96 -12.15 8.87
CA MET A 73 10.66 -11.77 7.63
C MET A 73 11.90 -12.61 7.34
N ASP A 74 12.48 -13.29 8.33
CA ASP A 74 13.69 -14.11 8.13
C ASP A 74 13.48 -15.18 7.05
N SER A 75 12.28 -15.75 6.96
CA SER A 75 11.90 -16.73 5.93
C SER A 75 11.66 -16.13 4.55
N GLN A 76 11.45 -14.81 4.47
CA GLN A 76 11.06 -14.10 3.26
C GLN A 76 12.24 -13.49 2.52
N TYR A 77 13.38 -13.27 3.20
CA TYR A 77 14.59 -12.76 2.57
C TYR A 77 15.14 -13.75 1.54
N VAL A 78 15.72 -13.21 0.47
CA VAL A 78 16.56 -13.99 -0.45
C VAL A 78 17.97 -14.04 0.12
N THR A 79 18.47 -15.24 0.43
CA THR A 79 19.85 -15.40 0.91
C THR A 79 20.85 -15.42 -0.24
N VAL A 80 22.13 -15.26 0.09
CA VAL A 80 23.22 -15.35 -0.89
C VAL A 80 23.24 -16.74 -1.56
N ASP A 81 23.05 -17.81 -0.78
CA ASP A 81 23.03 -19.18 -1.29
C ASP A 81 21.82 -19.42 -2.21
N GLU A 82 20.63 -18.96 -1.82
CA GLU A 82 19.43 -19.07 -2.65
C GLU A 82 19.61 -18.34 -4.00
N TYR A 83 20.28 -17.19 -3.99
CA TYR A 83 20.58 -16.44 -5.19
C TYR A 83 21.66 -17.12 -6.05
N ALA A 84 22.68 -17.71 -5.43
CA ALA A 84 23.71 -18.46 -6.15
C ALA A 84 23.12 -19.67 -6.88
N ASP A 85 22.18 -20.38 -6.25
CA ASP A 85 21.56 -21.60 -6.81
C ASP A 85 20.52 -21.30 -7.88
N SER A 86 19.64 -20.32 -7.62
CA SER A 86 18.46 -20.05 -8.47
C SER A 86 18.65 -18.85 -9.41
N GLY A 87 19.73 -18.09 -9.24
CA GLY A 87 19.98 -16.84 -9.95
C GLY A 87 18.89 -15.79 -9.69
N PRO A 88 18.77 -14.79 -10.58
CA PRO A 88 17.81 -13.68 -10.43
C PRO A 88 16.33 -14.11 -10.30
N ARG A 89 15.97 -15.31 -10.77
CA ARG A 89 14.59 -15.80 -10.76
C ARG A 89 14.01 -15.98 -9.37
N ILE A 90 14.85 -16.17 -8.35
CA ILE A 90 14.40 -16.34 -6.96
C ILE A 90 13.60 -15.13 -6.46
N VAL A 91 13.93 -13.92 -6.94
CA VAL A 91 13.22 -12.68 -6.58
C VAL A 91 11.76 -12.73 -7.04
N HIS A 92 11.50 -13.24 -8.25
CA HIS A 92 10.13 -13.39 -8.75
C HIS A 92 9.34 -14.48 -8.03
N ARG A 93 10.02 -15.43 -7.37
CA ARG A 93 9.38 -16.51 -6.62
C ARG A 93 9.07 -16.11 -5.17
N LYS A 94 9.92 -15.31 -4.52
CA LYS A 94 9.75 -14.93 -3.10
C LYS A 94 9.08 -13.57 -2.90
N CYS A 95 9.13 -12.66 -3.87
CA CYS A 95 8.68 -11.27 -3.66
C CYS A 95 7.36 -10.90 -4.36
N PHE A 96 6.75 -11.78 -5.15
CA PHE A 96 5.50 -11.55 -5.89
C PHE A 96 4.62 -12.79 -5.87
#